data_AF-A0A976CKN0-F1
#
_entry.id   AF-A0A976CKN0-F1
#
_cell.length_a   1.000
_cell.length_b   1.000
_cell.length_c   1.000
_cell.angle_alpha   90.00
_cell.angle_beta   90.00
_cell.angle_gamma   90.00
#
_symmetry.space_group_name_H-M   'P 1'
#
loop_
_entity.id
_entity.type
_entity.pdbx_description
1 polymer ?
#
loop_
_entity_poly.entity_id
_entity_poly.type
_entity_poly.pdbx_seq_one_letter_code
_entity_poly.pdbx_strand_id
1 'polypeptide(L)'
;MEFKILHFLASHPGESWSRQQIIEKIWGWKSNCTSEERVVEVHIGQIRKKMAKVDATVPNFIQTVRDYGYRFDPNMRSEDRAVETASIHTKPGWCAG
;
A
#
# COMPACT_ATOMS: atom_id res chain seq x y z
N MET A 1 -5.07 10.88 -11.65
CA MET A 1 -3.93 10.47 -10.81
C MET A 1 -4.10 9.07 -10.26
N GLU A 2 -5.27 8.80 -9.68
CA GLU A 2 -5.66 7.50 -9.09
C GLU A 2 -5.28 6.28 -9.95
N PHE A 3 -5.55 6.32 -11.26
CA PHE A 3 -5.18 5.21 -12.15
C PHE A 3 -3.66 4.98 -12.22
N LYS A 4 -2.84 6.03 -12.23
CA LYS A 4 -1.37 5.89 -12.26
C LYS A 4 -0.85 5.25 -10.97
N ILE A 5 -1.41 5.64 -9.82
CA ILE A 5 -1.08 5.07 -8.51
C ILE A 5 -1.46 3.59 -8.49
N LEU A 6 -2.70 3.28 -8.87
CA LEU A 6 -3.19 1.91 -8.92
C LEU A 6 -2.34 1.06 -9.87
N HIS A 7 -2.09 1.55 -11.09
CA HIS A 7 -1.28 0.86 -12.08
C HIS A 7 0.14 0.60 -11.55
N PHE A 8 0.81 1.61 -11.00
CA PHE A 8 2.16 1.45 -10.46
C PHE A 8 2.23 0.38 -9.37
N LEU A 9 1.31 0.43 -8.39
CA LEU A 9 1.28 -0.55 -7.32
C LEU A 9 0.92 -1.96 -7.85
N ALA A 10 -0.05 -2.05 -8.76
CA ALA A 10 -0.47 -3.33 -9.37
C ALA A 10 0.61 -3.94 -10.28
N SER A 11 1.50 -3.13 -10.86
CA SER A 11 2.68 -3.61 -11.58
C SER A 11 3.76 -4.21 -10.66
N HIS A 12 3.69 -3.97 -9.35
CA HIS A 12 4.63 -4.47 -8.35
C HIS A 12 3.87 -5.17 -7.19
N PRO A 13 3.16 -6.28 -7.47
CA PRO A 13 2.36 -6.96 -6.47
C PRO A 13 3.22 -7.52 -5.34
N GLY A 14 2.77 -7.37 -4.10
CA GLY A 14 3.48 -7.79 -2.88
C GLY A 14 4.54 -6.80 -2.40
N GLU A 15 4.97 -5.86 -3.25
CA GLU A 15 5.97 -4.86 -2.87
C GLU A 15 5.31 -3.69 -2.13
N SER A 16 5.99 -3.25 -1.08
CA SER A 16 5.59 -2.06 -0.33
C SER A 16 6.34 -0.86 -0.86
N TRP A 17 5.66 0.28 -0.97
CA TRP A 17 6.24 1.54 -1.41
C TRP A 17 5.87 2.68 -0.45
N SER A 18 6.84 3.53 -0.11
CA SER A 18 6.58 4.73 0.66
C SER A 18 5.79 5.78 -0.14
N ARG A 19 5.15 6.71 0.55
CA ARG A 19 4.42 7.82 -0.10
C ARG A 19 5.32 8.59 -1.05
N GLN A 20 6.53 8.92 -0.61
CA GLN A 20 7.53 9.63 -1.39
C GLN A 20 7.96 8.84 -2.63
N GLN A 21 8.19 7.53 -2.49
CA GLN A 21 8.57 6.68 -3.63
C GLN A 21 7.45 6.59 -4.68
N ILE A 22 6.19 6.46 -4.25
CA ILE A 22 5.04 6.45 -5.16
C ILE A 22 4.96 7.77 -5.94
N ILE A 23 5.13 8.89 -5.25
CA ILE A 23 5.14 10.23 -5.86
C ILE A 23 6.31 10.34 -6.87
N GLU A 24 7.52 9.99 -6.46
CA GLU A 24 8.72 10.06 -7.29
C GLU A 24 8.60 9.20 -8.57
N LYS A 25 7.99 8.01 -8.47
CA LYS A 25 7.81 7.13 -9.64
C LYS A 25 6.76 7.64 -10.62
N ILE A 26 5.75 8.38 -10.14
CA ILE A 26 4.64 8.83 -10.97
C ILE A 26 4.90 10.23 -11.57
N TRP A 27 5.61 11.10 -10.85
CA TRP A 27 5.91 12.49 -11.26
C TRP A 27 7.38 12.76 -11.57
N GLY A 28 8.30 11.87 -11.21
CA GLY A 28 9.75 12.06 -11.32
C GLY A 28 10.35 12.81 -10.12
N TRP A 29 11.66 13.03 -10.15
CA TRP A 29 12.46 13.60 -9.05
C TRP A 29 12.09 15.04 -8.61
N LYS A 30 11.16 15.72 -9.31
CA LYS A 30 10.81 17.12 -9.04
C LYS A 30 9.70 17.32 -7.99
N SER A 31 9.13 16.25 -7.45
CA SER A 31 7.99 16.28 -6.54
C SER A 31 8.38 15.84 -5.13
N ASN A 32 9.27 16.63 -4.52
CA ASN A 32 9.82 16.44 -3.18
C ASN A 32 9.13 17.37 -2.15
N CYS A 33 7.90 17.81 -2.42
CA CYS A 33 7.14 18.65 -1.52
C CYS A 33 6.27 17.80 -0.58
N THR A 34 6.35 18.02 0.73
CA THR A 34 5.54 17.32 1.75
C THR A 34 4.03 17.45 1.52
N SER A 35 3.58 18.48 0.79
CA SER A 35 2.19 18.64 0.36
C SER A 35 1.70 17.53 -0.57
N GLU A 36 2.60 16.89 -1.33
CA GLU A 36 2.27 15.88 -2.33
C GLU A 36 2.08 14.50 -1.72
N GLU A 37 2.67 14.22 -0.55
CA GLU A 37 2.45 12.96 0.16
C GLU A 37 1.00 12.79 0.63
N ARG A 38 0.36 13.87 1.09
CA ARG A 38 -1.07 13.87 1.46
C ARG A 38 -1.98 13.61 0.26
N VAL A 39 -1.53 14.00 -0.94
CA VAL A 39 -2.26 13.75 -2.19
C VAL A 39 -2.33 12.25 -2.49
N VAL A 40 -1.28 11.48 -2.17
CA VAL A 40 -1.31 10.01 -2.28
C VAL A 40 -2.43 9.42 -1.43
N GLU A 41 -2.53 9.83 -0.17
CA GLU A 41 -3.53 9.27 0.76
C GLU A 41 -4.96 9.52 0.27
N VAL A 42 -5.24 10.75 -0.19
CA VAL A 42 -6.53 11.12 -0.76
C VAL A 42 -6.85 10.24 -1.97
N HIS A 43 -5.91 10.07 -2.88
CA HIS A 43 -6.12 9.24 -4.05
C HIS A 43 -6.28 7.76 -3.73
N ILE A 44 -5.52 7.20 -2.77
CA ILE A 44 -5.71 5.83 -2.29
C ILE A 44 -7.12 5.65 -1.71
N GLY A 45 -7.59 6.61 -0.91
CA GLY A 45 -8.95 6.61 -0.38
C GLY A 45 -10.02 6.65 -1.49
N GLN A 46 -9.79 7.45 -2.54
CA GLN A 46 -10.70 7.51 -3.70
C GLN A 46 -10.68 6.21 -4.52
N ILE A 47 -9.51 5.60 -4.73
CA ILE A 47 -9.37 4.30 -5.41
C ILE A 47 -10.16 3.24 -4.67
N ARG A 48 -9.96 3.10 -3.35
CA ARG A 48 -10.69 2.14 -2.51
C ARG A 48 -12.19 2.35 -2.58
N LYS A 49 -12.66 3.61 -2.52
CA LYS A 49 -14.10 3.95 -2.67
C LYS A 49 -14.65 3.56 -4.04
N LYS A 50 -13.90 3.79 -5.12
CA LYS A 50 -14.32 3.41 -6.48
C LYS A 50 -14.36 1.89 -6.65
N MET A 51 -13.37 1.18 -6.13
CA MET A 51 -13.31 -0.28 -6.14
C MET A 51 -14.46 -0.91 -5.34
N ALA A 52 -14.77 -0.37 -4.16
CA ALA A 52 -15.84 -0.85 -3.29
C ALA A 52 -17.23 -0.80 -3.93
N LYS A 53 -17.44 0.10 -4.91
CA LYS A 53 -18.71 0.19 -5.66
C LYS A 53 -18.90 -0.95 -6.65
N VAL A 54 -17.81 -1.54 -7.12
CA VAL A 54 -17.84 -2.65 -8.09
C VAL A 54 -17.89 -3.98 -7.35
N ASP A 55 -17.06 -4.13 -6.32
CA ASP A 55 -16.99 -5.33 -5.50
C ASP A 55 -16.52 -4.92 -4.10
N ALA A 56 -17.22 -5.38 -3.07
CA ALA A 56 -16.90 -5.06 -1.68
C ALA A 56 -15.61 -5.72 -1.17
N THR A 57 -15.11 -6.76 -1.86
CA THR A 57 -13.92 -7.52 -1.47
C THR A 57 -12.62 -6.92 -2.04
N VAL A 58 -12.72 -6.24 -3.19
CA VAL A 58 -11.62 -5.62 -3.95
C VAL A 58 -10.90 -4.45 -3.27
N PRO A 59 -11.50 -3.62 -2.37
CA PRO A 59 -10.80 -2.55 -1.66
C PRO A 59 -9.63 -3.03 -0.80
N ASN A 60 -9.59 -4.33 -0.49
CA ASN A 60 -8.52 -4.95 0.28
C ASN A 60 -7.23 -5.15 -0.54
N PHE A 61 -7.27 -4.96 -1.87
CA PHE A 61 -6.08 -5.13 -2.70
C PHE A 61 -5.01 -4.08 -2.43
N ILE A 62 -5.38 -2.88 -1.98
CA ILE A 62 -4.39 -1.88 -1.56
C ILE A 62 -4.33 -1.86 -0.05
N GLN A 63 -3.21 -2.31 0.50
CA GLN A 63 -2.96 -2.36 1.93
C GLN A 63 -2.17 -1.15 2.41
N THR A 64 -2.41 -0.76 3.66
CA THR A 64 -1.61 0.24 4.34
C THR A 64 -0.59 -0.49 5.21
N VAL A 65 0.69 -0.34 4.86
CA VAL A 65 1.80 -0.82 5.67
C VAL A 65 2.12 0.28 6.67
N ARG A 66 1.77 0.03 7.95
CA ARG A 66 1.97 1.02 9.03
C ARG A 66 3.42 1.50 9.04
N ASP A 67 3.58 2.80 9.26
CA ASP A 67 4.87 3.50 9.32
C ASP A 67 5.73 3.44 8.06
N TYR A 68 5.19 2.95 6.93
CA TYR A 68 5.91 2.86 5.67
C TYR A 68 5.14 3.44 4.48
N GLY A 69 3.98 2.88 4.13
CA GLY A 69 3.23 3.31 2.95
C GLY A 69 2.19 2.32 2.48
N TYR A 70 2.25 1.95 1.20
CA TYR A 70 1.20 1.17 0.53
C TYR A 70 1.76 -0.03 -0.22
N ARG A 71 0.99 -1.11 -0.23
CA ARG A 71 1.27 -2.36 -0.94
C ARG A 71 0.05 -2.77 -1.74
N PHE A 72 0.25 -3.29 -2.95
CA PHE A 72 -0.82 -3.96 -3.68
C PHE A 72 -0.71 -5.47 -3.53
N ASP A 73 -1.80 -6.13 -3.19
CA ASP A 73 -1.89 -7.57 -3.02
C ASP A 73 -3.19 -8.10 -3.63
N PRO A 74 -3.13 -8.75 -4.81
CA PRO A 74 -4.31 -9.29 -5.47
C PRO A 74 -4.87 -10.55 -4.79
N ASN A 75 -4.10 -11.20 -3.90
CA ASN A 75 -4.50 -12.43 -3.25
C ASN A 75 -5.15 -12.19 -1.89
N MET A 76 -5.05 -10.98 -1.35
CA MET A 76 -5.61 -10.65 -0.04
C MET A 76 -7.13 -10.56 -0.10
N ARG A 77 -7.81 -11.62 0.34
CA ARG A 77 -9.25 -11.60 0.59
C ARG A 77 -9.51 -11.10 2.01
N SER A 78 -10.74 -10.67 2.27
CA SER A 78 -11.20 -10.20 3.59
C SER A 78 -10.88 -11.18 4.72
N GLU A 79 -10.85 -12.48 4.43
CA GLU A 79 -10.56 -13.57 5.35
C GLU A 79 -9.07 -13.73 5.73
N ASP A 80 -8.12 -13.29 4.89
CA ASP A 80 -6.68 -13.53 5.09
C ASP A 80 -6.03 -12.58 6.13
N ARG A 81 -6.73 -11.49 6.48
CA ARG A 81 -6.23 -10.45 7.41
C ARG A 81 -5.94 -10.98 8.82
N ALA A 82 -6.60 -12.06 9.23
CA ALA A 82 -6.40 -12.66 10.55
C ALA A 82 -5.06 -13.39 10.67
N VAL A 83 -4.46 -13.83 9.54
CA VAL A 83 -3.25 -14.66 9.55
C VAL A 83 -1.99 -13.82 9.45
N GLU A 84 -1.97 -12.75 8.66
CA GLU A 84 -0.72 -12.00 8.41
C GLU A 84 -0.30 -11.10 9.58
N THR A 85 -1.24 -10.63 10.41
CA THR A 85 -0.90 -9.88 11.64
C THR A 85 -0.10 -10.74 12.63
N ALA A 86 -0.24 -12.07 12.57
CA ALA A 86 0.46 -12.99 13.47
C ALA A 86 1.92 -13.27 13.07
N SER A 87 2.33 -13.01 11.83
CA SER A 87 3.66 -13.40 11.33
C SER A 87 4.75 -12.35 11.51
N ILE A 88 4.43 -11.12 11.93
CA ILE A 88 5.39 -10.01 11.99
C ILE A 88 6.12 -9.90 13.36
N HIS A 89 5.89 -10.81 14.32
CA HIS A 89 6.49 -10.69 15.67
C HIS A 89 7.41 -11.81 16.19
N THR A 90 7.87 -12.75 15.36
CA THR A 90 8.89 -13.70 15.83
C THR A 90 10.30 -13.19 15.49
N LYS A 91 10.85 -12.31 16.34
CA LYS A 91 12.28 -11.96 16.29
C LYS A 91 13.11 -13.21 16.63
N PRO A 92 14.12 -13.61 15.83
CA PRO A 92 15.13 -14.55 16.29
C PRO A 92 16.16 -13.77 17.11
N GLY A 93 16.07 -13.89 18.43
CA GLY A 93 17.00 -13.27 19.38
C GLY A 93 17.64 -14.33 20.27
N TRP A 94 18.45 -15.22 19.68
CA TRP A 94 19.46 -15.94 20.45
C TRP A 94 20.59 -14.96 20.78
N CYS A 95 20.62 -14.49 22.03
CA CYS A 95 21.79 -13.90 22.66
C CYS A 95 22.16 -14.76 23.88
N ALA A 96 23.45 -15.04 23.96
CA ALA A 96 24.12 -15.95 24.90
C ALA A 96 24.04 -15.55 26.37
N GLY A 97 24.29 -16.54 27.24
CA GLY A 97 24.51 -16.40 28.68
C GLY A 97 24.61 -17.76 29.35
#